data_AF-A0A2R6LLL3-F1
#
_entry.id   AF-A0A2R6LLL3-F1
#
_cell.length_a   1.000
_cell.length_b   1.000
_cell.length_c   1.000
_cell.angle_alpha   90.00
_cell.angle_beta   90.00
_cell.angle_gamma   90.00
#
_symmetry.space_group_name_H-M   'P 1'
#
loop_
_entity.id
_entity.type
_entity.pdbx_description
1 polymer ?
#
loop_
_entity_poly.entity_id
_entity_poly.type
_entity_poly.pdbx_seq_one_letter_code
_entity_poly.pdbx_strand_id
1 'polypeptide(L)' 'MAKFEEAEERILEKMICMRCNARNPKRADSCRKCGYKNLRPKAKERRAA' A
#
# COMPACT_ATOMS: atom_id res chain seq x y z
N MET A 1 -17.69 -4.30 12.21
CA MET A 1 -17.82 -3.72 10.85
C MET A 1 -17.99 -4.86 9.87
N ALA A 2 -18.92 -4.75 8.92
CA ALA A 2 -19.01 -5.71 7.83
C ALA A 2 -17.68 -5.69 7.06
N LYS A 3 -17.08 -6.87 6.85
CA LYS A 3 -15.85 -7.02 6.05
C LYS A 3 -16.26 -7.37 4.62
N PHE A 4 -15.60 -6.74 3.65
CA PHE A 4 -15.74 -7.01 2.23
C PHE A 4 -14.37 -7.36 1.68
N GLU A 5 -14.05 -8.65 1.65
CA GLU A 5 -12.70 -9.15 1.39
C GLU A 5 -12.18 -8.72 0.01
N GLU A 6 -13.02 -8.78 -1.03
CA GLU A 6 -12.65 -8.41 -2.40
C GLU A 6 -12.29 -6.92 -2.51
N ALA A 7 -12.99 -6.08 -1.74
CA ALA A 7 -12.71 -4.65 -1.68
C ALA A 7 -11.40 -4.38 -0.93
N GLU A 8 -11.18 -5.07 0.20
CA GLU A 8 -9.94 -4.94 0.97
C GLU A 8 -8.71 -5.32 0.15
N GLU A 9 -8.77 -6.42 -0.59
CA GLU A 9 -7.67 -6.86 -1.46
C GLU A 9 -7.35 -5.82 -2.53
N ARG A 10 -8.38 -5.31 -3.23
CA ARG A 10 -8.16 -4.35 -4.33
C ARG A 10 -7.64 -3.00 -3.83
N ILE A 11 -8.10 -2.54 -2.68
CA ILE A 11 -7.87 -1.17 -2.19
C ILE A 11 -6.68 -1.08 -1.23
N LEU A 12 -6.47 -2.11 -0.41
CA LEU A 12 -5.55 -2.08 0.73
C LEU A 12 -4.31 -2.97 0.53
N GLU A 13 -4.35 -4.01 -0.30
CA GLU A 13 -3.16 -4.81 -0.62
C GLU A 13 -2.24 -4.13 -1.63
N LYS A 14 -1.66 -3.00 -1.20
CA LYS A 14 -0.72 -2.17 -1.95
C LYS A 14 0.47 -1.80 -1.09
N MET A 15 1.60 -1.58 -1.74
CA MET A 15 2.81 -1.06 -1.12
C MET A 15 2.92 0.44 -1.39
N ILE A 16 3.25 1.24 -0.38
CA ILE A 16 3.40 2.69 -0.45
C ILE A 16 4.89 3.03 -0.38
N CYS A 17 5.38 3.80 -1.34
CA CYS A 17 6.76 4.27 -1.32
C CYS A 17 6.98 5.25 -0.16
N MET A 18 7.99 5.00 0.67
CA MET A 18 8.32 5.89 1.79
C MET A 18 9.00 7.20 1.36
N ARG A 19 9.43 7.30 0.10
CA ARG A 19 10.04 8.52 -0.47
C ARG A 19 9.04 9.42 -1.18
N CYS A 20 8.17 8.86 -2.03
CA CYS A 20 7.28 9.65 -2.90
C CYS A 20 5.79 9.31 -2.75
N ASN A 21 5.41 8.46 -1.79
CA ASN A 21 4.04 8.05 -1.49
C ASN A 21 3.26 7.40 -2.66
N ALA A 22 3.94 6.97 -3.72
CA ALA A 22 3.30 6.24 -4.82
C ALA A 22 2.77 4.87 -4.35
N ARG A 23 1.63 4.46 -4.91
CA ARG A 23 1.04 3.13 -4.72
C ARG A 23 1.66 2.13 -5.70
N ASN A 24 2.15 1.02 -5.17
CA ASN A 24 2.83 -0.05 -5.89
C ASN A 24 2.13 -1.40 -5.65
N PRO A 25 2.32 -2.39 -6.54
CA PRO A 25 1.87 -3.76 -6.33
C PRO A 25 2.41 -4.37 -5.03
N LYS A 26 1.71 -5.37 -4.47
CA LYS A 26 2.10 -6.08 -3.25
C LYS A 26 3.48 -6.75 -3.35
N ARG A 27 3.84 -7.22 -4.55
CA ARG A 27 5.11 -7.91 -4.86
C ARG A 27 6.16 -6.99 -5.51
N ALA A 28 6.05 -5.67 -5.35
CA ALA A 28 7.01 -4.76 -5.94
C ALA A 28 8.28 -4.65 -5.07
N ASP A 29 9.45 -4.80 -5.68
CA ASP A 29 10.75 -4.62 -4.99
C ASP A 29 11.25 -3.17 -5.04
N SER A 30 10.67 -2.34 -5.91
CA SER A 30 10.98 -0.92 -6.03
C SER A 30 9.80 -0.07 -6.47
N CYS A 31 9.86 1.23 -6.17
CA CYS A 31 8.85 2.19 -6.57
C CYS A 31 8.86 2.41 -8.08
N ARG A 32 7.74 2.11 -8.76
CA ARG A 32 7.56 2.33 -10.21
C ARG A 32 7.74 3.78 -10.69
N LYS A 33 7.75 4.75 -9.77
CA LYS A 33 7.88 6.19 -10.09
C LYS A 33 9.28 6.75 -9.84
N CYS A 34 9.92 6.37 -8.74
CA CYS A 34 11.19 6.99 -8.31
C CYS A 34 12.33 6.00 -8.07
N GLY A 35 12.13 4.70 -8.31
CA GLY A 35 13.14 3.65 -8.14
C GLY A 35 13.52 3.33 -6.69
N TYR A 36 12.98 4.04 -5.70
CA TYR A 36 13.29 3.79 -4.29
C TYR A 36 12.81 2.40 -3.84
N LYS A 37 13.66 1.68 -3.09
CA LYS A 37 13.44 0.26 -2.73
C LYS A 37 12.66 0.06 -1.43
N ASN A 38 12.59 1.06 -0.56
CA ASN A 38 11.87 0.91 0.71
C ASN A 38 10.39 1.27 0.52
N LEU A 39 9.56 0.22 0.46
CA LEU A 39 8.12 0.31 0.37
C LEU A 39 7.49 -0.25 1.66
N ARG A 40 6.43 0.39 2.15
CA ARG A 40 5.66 -0.07 3.32
C ARG A 40 4.28 -0.58 2.92
N PRO A 41 3.67 -1.53 3.64
CA PRO A 41 2.28 -1.87 3.42
C PRO A 41 1.37 -0.66 3.68
N LYS A 42 0.29 -0.54 2.90
CA LYS A 42 -0.78 0.41 3.18
C LYS A 42 -1.50 -0.01 4.47
N ALA A 43 -1.80 0.94 5.34
CA ALA A 43 -2.53 0.67 6.57
C ALA A 43 -3.93 0.15 6.24
N LYS A 44 -4.32 -0.97 6.84
CA LYS A 44 -5.66 -1.54 6.72
C LYS A 44 -6.64 -0.91 7.71
N GLU A 45 -6.14 -0.49 8.86
CA GLU A 45 -6.92 0.19 9.89
C GLU A 45 -6.70 1.69 9.84
N ARG A 46 -7.72 2.44 10.28
CA ARG A 46 -7.59 3.89 10.45
C ARG A 46 -6.61 4.16 11.59
N ARG A 47 -5.75 5.15 11.40
CA ARG A 47 -4.92 5.67 12.50
C ARG A 47 -5.79 6.58 13.36
N ALA A 48 -5.53 6.59 14.67
CA ALA A 48 -6.15 7.54 15.58
C ALA A 48 -5.90 8.98 15.09
N ALA A 49 -6.89 9.85 15.30
CA ALA A 49 -6.80 11.28 14.99
C ALA A 49 -5.94 12.00 16.02
#